data_AF-A0A7J9B0V3-F1
#
_entry.id   AF-A0A7J9B0V3-F1
#
_cell.length_a   1.000
_cell.length_b   1.000
_cell.length_c   1.000
_cell.angle_alpha   90.00
_cell.angle_beta   90.00
_cell.angle_gamma   90.00
#
_symmetry.space_group_name_H-M   'P 1'
#
loop_
_entity.id
_entity.type
_entity.pdbx_description
1 polymer ?
#
loop_
_entity_poly.entity_id
_entity_poly.type
_entity_poly.pdbx_seq_one_letter_code
_entity_poly.pdbx_strand_id
1 'polypeptide(L)' 'MKRMSELSTLCGINACAIMYSPYESQLEVWPSPIGGQQVLSKFKMILEMEQRKNMVNQERVIHGFNFKDINDLN' A
#
# COMPACT_ATOMS: atom_id res chain seq x y z
N MET A 1 12.26 6.03 4.30
CA MET A 1 10.81 6.39 4.41
C MET A 1 10.42 7.87 4.27
N LYS A 2 11.32 8.80 3.91
CA LYS A 2 11.01 10.24 3.83
C LYS A 2 9.83 10.61 2.92
N ARG A 3 9.75 10.00 1.71
CA ARG A 3 8.67 10.26 0.74
C ARG A 3 7.28 9.90 1.28
N MET A 4 7.18 8.81 2.05
CA MET A 4 5.93 8.39 2.67
C MET A 4 5.49 9.35 3.78
N SER A 5 6.44 9.84 4.58
CA SER A 5 6.17 10.89 5.57
C SER A 5 5.68 12.19 4.92
N GLU A 6 6.34 12.63 3.83
CA GLU A 6 5.93 13.82 3.07
C GLU A 6 4.53 13.66 2.50
N LEU A 7 4.23 12.51 1.86
CA LEU A 7 2.92 12.23 1.28
C LEU A 7 1.82 12.23 2.35
N SER A 8 2.03 11.53 3.46
CA SER A 8 1.07 11.46 4.57
C SER A 8 0.81 12.85 5.16
N THR A 9 1.85 13.66 5.32
CA THR A 9 1.75 15.02 5.88
C THR A 9 1.04 15.97 4.92
N LEU A 10 1.45 16.01 3.65
CA LEU A 10 0.91 16.93 2.65
C LEU A 10 -0.54 16.62 2.28
N CYS A 11 -0.90 15.35 2.19
CA CYS A 11 -2.25 14.92 1.84
C CYS A 11 -3.16 14.74 3.05
N GLY A 12 -2.63 14.81 4.28
CA GLY A 12 -3.40 14.62 5.51
C GLY A 12 -4.00 13.22 5.64
N ILE A 13 -3.33 12.20 5.10
CA ILE A 13 -3.82 10.82 5.08
C ILE A 13 -3.14 9.94 6.13
N ASN A 14 -3.89 8.99 6.68
CA ASN A 14 -3.32 7.89 7.45
C ASN A 14 -2.73 6.87 6.49
N ALA A 15 -1.41 6.77 6.44
CA ALA A 15 -0.70 5.85 5.56
C ALA A 15 0.25 4.94 6.36
N CYS A 16 0.49 3.75 5.83
CA CYS A 16 1.53 2.85 6.32
C CYS A 16 2.21 2.16 5.13
N ALA A 17 3.43 1.70 5.35
CA ALA A 17 4.17 0.92 4.37
C ALA A 17 4.85 -0.27 5.05
N ILE A 18 4.79 -1.42 4.39
CA ILE A 18 5.37 -2.68 4.83
C ILE A 18 6.31 -3.13 3.72
N MET A 19 7.59 -3.22 4.01
CA MET A 19 8.61 -3.56 3.04
C MET A 19 9.39 -4.78 3.52
N TYR A 20 9.49 -5.76 2.63
CA TYR A 20 10.29 -6.96 2.82
C TYR A 20 11.47 -6.91 1.84
N SER A 21 12.68 -7.07 2.36
CA SER A 21 13.88 -7.24 1.55
C SER A 21 14.35 -8.69 1.66
N PRO A 22 14.63 -9.39 0.56
CA PRO A 22 15.18 -10.75 0.63
C PRO A 22 16.60 -10.79 1.20
N TYR A 23 17.26 -9.63 1.32
CA TYR A 23 18.61 -9.48 1.87
C TYR A 23 18.62 -9.07 3.35
N GLU A 24 17.48 -8.64 3.89
CA GLU A 24 17.35 -8.27 5.29
C GLU A 24 16.42 -9.22 6.02
N SER A 25 16.80 -9.66 7.21
CA SER A 25 15.99 -10.58 8.00
C SER A 25 14.78 -9.91 8.67
N GLN A 26 14.73 -8.58 8.66
CA GLN A 26 13.72 -7.80 9.36
C GLN A 26 12.76 -7.12 8.36
N LEU A 27 11.49 -7.13 8.72
CA LEU A 27 10.44 -6.42 8.00
C LEU A 27 10.50 -4.93 8.38
N GLU A 28 10.68 -4.06 7.40
CA GLU A 28 10.60 -2.61 7.64
C GLU A 28 9.13 -2.18 7.62
N VAL A 29 8.65 -1.62 8.73
CA VAL A 29 7.28 -1.11 8.87
C VAL A 29 7.31 0.35 9.27
N TRP A 30 6.64 1.19 8.47
CA TRP A 30 6.48 2.62 8.71
C TRP A 30 5.01 2.97 8.92
N PRO A 31 4.66 3.95 9.78
CA PRO A 31 5.54 4.83 10.57
C PRO A 31 6.23 4.16 11.77
N SER A 32 5.64 3.08 12.26
CA SER A 32 6.20 2.15 13.23
C SER A 32 5.40 0.86 13.14
N PRO A 33 5.84 -0.26 13.74
CA PRO A 33 5.06 -1.49 13.76
C PRO A 33 3.63 -1.29 14.31
N ILE A 34 3.50 -0.54 15.42
CA ILE A 34 2.21 -0.24 16.04
C ILE A 34 1.36 0.70 15.15
N GLY A 35 1.97 1.76 14.61
CA GLY A 35 1.27 2.70 13.74
C GLY A 35 0.78 2.05 12.44
N GLY A 36 1.61 1.18 11.85
CA GLY A 36 1.23 0.38 10.68
C GLY A 36 0.09 -0.58 10.98
N GLN A 37 0.12 -1.27 12.12
CA GLN A 37 -0.97 -2.15 12.57
C GLN A 37 -2.29 -1.38 12.71
N GLN A 38 -2.27 -0.18 13.29
CA GLN A 38 -3.48 0.64 13.47
C GLN A 38 -4.11 1.04 12.13
N VAL A 39 -3.29 1.47 11.16
CA VAL A 39 -3.78 1.81 9.81
C VAL A 39 -4.34 0.57 9.13
N LEU A 40 -3.65 -0.57 9.20
CA LEU A 40 -4.10 -1.83 8.62
C LEU A 40 -5.40 -2.34 9.24
N SER A 41 -5.56 -2.24 10.56
CA SER A 41 -6.80 -2.62 11.26
C SER A 41 -7.98 -1.77 10.79
N LYS A 42 -7.80 -0.45 10.67
CA LYS A 42 -8.84 0.45 10.14
C LYS A 42 -9.17 0.10 8.69
N PHE A 43 -8.16 -0.18 7.86
CA PHE A 43 -8.35 -0.57 6.47
C PHE A 43 -9.18 -1.86 6.36
N LYS A 44 -8.88 -2.88 7.17
CA LYS A 44 -9.62 -4.15 7.21
C LYS A 44 -11.08 -4.03 7.65
N MET A 45 -11.46 -2.94 8.33
CA MET A 45 -12.85 -2.67 8.72
C MET A 45 -13.68 -2.06 7.58
N ILE A 46 -13.04 -1.58 6.50
CA ILE A 46 -13.71 -1.04 5.32
C ILE A 46 -14.25 -2.20 4.47
N LEU A 47 -15.35 -1.99 3.75
CA LEU A 47 -15.88 -2.99 2.80
C LEU A 47 -14.85 -3.33 1.73
N GLU A 48 -14.74 -4.61 1.35
CA GLU A 48 -13.72 -5.11 0.42
C GLU A 48 -13.70 -4.35 -0.93
N MET A 49 -14.89 -4.02 -1.45
CA MET A 49 -15.02 -3.28 -2.70
C MET A 49 -14.42 -1.86 -2.59
N GLU A 50 -14.60 -1.20 -1.45
CA GLU A 50 -14.03 0.13 -1.19
C GLU A 50 -12.53 0.05 -0.88
N GLN A 51 -12.06 -1.03 -0.24
CA GLN A 51 -10.63 -1.29 -0.04
C GLN A 51 -9.88 -1.36 -1.38
N ARG A 52 -10.46 -2.06 -2.37
CA ARG A 52 -9.81 -2.30 -3.68
C ARG A 52 -10.05 -1.21 -4.72
N LYS A 53 -11.00 -0.31 -4.49
CA LYS A 53 -11.43 0.73 -5.44
C LYS A 53 -10.29 1.55 -6.05
N ASN A 54 -9.28 1.87 -5.25
CA ASN A 54 -8.13 2.68 -5.67
C ASN A 54 -6.80 1.89 -5.61
N MET A 55 -6.86 0.56 -5.61
CA MET A 55 -5.66 -0.27 -5.61
C MET A 55 -5.03 -0.22 -7.02
N VAL A 56 -3.75 0.14 -7.09
CA VAL A 56 -3.01 0.26 -8.34
C VAL A 56 -1.86 -0.75 -8.37
N ASN A 57 -1.65 -1.35 -9.54
CA ASN A 57 -0.43 -2.13 -9.81
C ASN A 57 0.57 -1.19 -10.49
N GLN A 58 1.77 -1.07 -9.91
CA GLN A 58 2.82 -0.19 -10.41
C GLN A 58 3.25 -0.53 -11.84
N GLU A 59 3.35 -1.82 -12.19
CA GLU A 59 3.72 -2.22 -13.56
C GLU A 59 2.67 -1.79 -14.57
N ARG A 60 1.37 -1.88 -14.22
CA ARG A 60 0.28 -1.41 -15.09
C ARG A 60 0.32 0.09 -15.32
N VAL A 61 0.68 0.85 -14.28
CA VAL A 61 0.81 2.31 -14.40
C VAL A 61 2.01 2.68 -15.28
N ILE A 62 3.13 1.97 -15.15
CA ILE A 62 4.36 2.28 -15.88
C ILE A 62 4.32 1.77 -17.33
N HIS A 63 3.84 0.56 -17.56
CA HIS A 63 3.86 -0.12 -18.86
C HIS A 63 2.54 -0.05 -19.64
N GLY A 64 1.48 0.49 -19.03
CA GLY A 64 0.13 0.52 -19.60
C GLY A 64 -0.62 -0.80 -19.40
N PHE A 65 -1.94 -0.75 -19.59
CA PHE A 65 -2.80 -1.92 -19.47
C PHE A 65 -2.58 -2.87 -20.65
N ASN A 66 -2.15 -4.10 -20.39
CA ASN A 66 -2.16 -5.17 -21.38
C ASN A 66 -3.40 -6.04 -21.19
N PHE A 67 -3.89 -6.65 -22.28
CA PHE A 67 -5.09 -7.50 -22.25
C PHE A 67 -4.96 -8.70 -21.30
N LYS A 68 -3.72 -9.12 -20.99
CA LYS A 68 -3.41 -10.19 -20.02
C LYS A 68 -3.68 -9.77 -18.57
N ASP A 69 -3.61 -8.48 -18.27
CA ASP A 69 -3.77 -7.91 -16.91
C ASP A 69 -5.24 -7.86 -16.46
N ILE A 70 -6.19 -8.11 -17.36
CA ILE A 70 -7.63 -8.13 -17.03
C ILE A 70 -7.96 -9.30 -16.09
N ASN A 71 -7.18 -10.37 -16.11
CA ASN A 71 -7.46 -11.59 -15.35
C ASN A 71 -7.12 -11.51 -13.85
N ASP A 72 -6.27 -10.56 -13.40
CA ASP A 72 -5.95 -10.40 -11.97
C ASP A 72 -6.93 -9.47 -11.21
N LEU A 73 -8.01 -9.04 -11.86
CA LEU A 73 -9.08 -8.24 -11.25
C LEU A 73 -10.23 -9.09 -10.69
N ASN A 74 -10.14 -10.41 -10.81
CA ASN A 74 -11.12 -11.39 -10.33
C ASN A 74 -10.61 -12.15 -9.10
#